data_AF-A0A1H9F4V8-F1
#
_entry.id   AF-A0A1H9F4V8-F1
#
_cell.length_a   1.000
_cell.length_b   1.000
_cell.length_c   1.000
_cell.angle_alpha   90.00
_cell.angle_beta   90.00
_cell.angle_gamma   90.00
#
_symmetry.space_group_name_H-M   'P 1'
#
loop_
_entity.id
_entity.type
_entity.pdbx_description
1 polymer ?
#
loop_
_entity_poly.entity_id
_entity_poly.type
_entity_poly.pdbx_seq_one_letter_code
_entity_poly.pdbx_strand_id
1 'polypeptide(L)'
;MKKLWLSILTVAVLSMGVFGSVSAEPAVNEDVELTEEQKSEMAAMQKEVLEKEKEIIQKYVEYGVFSQEKGEKIIGHLDKHYEKLEENGFIPKWDKKHKRSHGDKDVDDENDEEDDNMDENEY
;
A
#
# COMPACT_ATOMS: atom_id res chain seq x y z
N MET A 1 -4.60 -0.12 65.43
CA MET A 1 -5.87 -0.87 65.61
C MET A 1 -6.33 -1.28 64.23
N LYS A 2 -6.01 -2.51 63.80
CA LYS A 2 -6.89 -3.70 63.78
C LYS A 2 -8.05 -3.58 62.77
N LYS A 3 -7.91 -4.36 61.68
CA LYS A 3 -8.96 -4.96 60.82
C LYS A 3 -9.55 -3.94 59.81
N LEU A 4 -9.56 -4.18 58.50
CA LEU A 4 -10.07 -5.36 57.83
C LEU A 4 -9.29 -5.63 56.52
N TRP A 5 -8.50 -6.70 56.51
CA TRP A 5 -8.23 -7.47 55.30
C TRP A 5 -9.45 -8.36 55.07
N LEU A 6 -10.16 -8.19 53.95
CA LEU A 6 -11.05 -9.19 53.32
C LEU A 6 -11.80 -8.54 52.14
N SER A 7 -11.21 -8.57 50.94
CA SER A 7 -11.97 -8.60 49.68
C SER A 7 -11.04 -8.92 48.49
N ILE A 8 -10.20 -9.95 48.62
CA ILE A 8 -9.52 -10.59 47.50
C ILE A 8 -10.38 -11.81 47.15
N LEU A 9 -11.38 -11.70 46.25
CA LEU A 9 -11.98 -12.83 45.50
C LEU A 9 -13.17 -12.51 44.55
N THR A 10 -13.26 -11.34 43.89
CA THR A 10 -14.43 -11.07 43.01
C THR A 10 -14.19 -10.39 41.65
N VAL A 11 -12.97 -10.23 41.13
CA VAL A 11 -12.78 -9.65 39.77
C VAL A 11 -11.76 -10.43 38.92
N ALA A 12 -11.83 -11.76 38.95
CA ALA A 12 -11.01 -12.64 38.10
C ALA A 12 -11.82 -13.37 37.01
N VAL A 13 -12.98 -12.85 36.60
CA VAL A 13 -13.85 -13.48 35.57
C VAL A 13 -14.27 -12.47 34.49
N LEU A 14 -13.34 -11.63 34.03
CA LEU A 14 -13.57 -10.73 32.88
C LEU A 14 -12.50 -10.87 31.78
N SER A 15 -11.77 -11.99 31.75
CA SER A 15 -10.69 -12.23 30.77
C SER A 15 -11.00 -13.32 29.75
N MET A 16 -12.23 -13.84 29.69
CA MET A 16 -12.63 -14.83 28.70
C MET A 16 -13.83 -14.32 27.91
N GLY A 17 -13.56 -13.88 26.68
CA GLY A 17 -14.60 -13.81 25.66
C GLY A 17 -14.60 -12.54 24.82
N VAL A 18 -13.57 -12.37 23.97
CA VAL A 18 -13.80 -11.94 22.58
C VAL A 18 -12.70 -12.59 21.72
N PHE A 19 -12.81 -13.90 21.43
CA PHE A 19 -12.26 -14.41 20.17
C PHE A 19 -13.23 -13.95 19.09
N GLY A 20 -13.09 -12.67 18.70
CA GLY A 20 -13.84 -12.10 17.61
C GLY A 20 -13.45 -12.82 16.34
N SER A 21 -14.41 -13.42 15.67
CA SER A 21 -14.29 -13.78 14.26
C SER A 21 -13.84 -12.53 13.50
N VAL A 22 -12.61 -12.54 12.98
CA VAL A 22 -12.12 -11.56 12.02
C VAL A 22 -13.00 -11.71 10.79
N SER A 23 -14.03 -10.86 10.69
CA SER A 23 -14.80 -10.71 9.47
C SER A 23 -13.90 -9.98 8.48
N ALA A 24 -13.67 -10.59 7.32
CA ALA A 24 -12.93 -9.95 6.23
C ALA A 24 -13.78 -8.80 5.68
N GLU A 25 -13.57 -7.60 6.19
CA GLU A 25 -14.10 -6.37 5.60
C GLU A 25 -13.30 -6.06 4.30
N PRO A 26 -13.95 -5.54 3.25
CA PRO A 26 -13.25 -5.11 2.04
C PRO A 26 -12.18 -4.07 2.39
N ALA A 27 -10.99 -4.18 1.79
CA ALA A 27 -9.85 -3.32 2.13
C ALA A 27 -10.06 -1.88 1.67
N VAL A 28 -10.84 -1.68 0.59
CA VAL A 28 -11.25 -0.36 0.12
C VAL A 28 -12.77 -0.30 0.02
N ASN A 29 -13.34 0.81 0.49
CA ASN A 29 -14.74 1.13 0.25
C ASN A 29 -14.86 1.95 -1.04
N GLU A 30 -15.12 1.28 -2.16
CA GLU A 30 -15.26 1.91 -3.48
C GLU A 30 -16.56 2.72 -3.65
N ASP A 31 -17.51 2.64 -2.70
CA ASP A 31 -18.78 3.39 -2.75
C ASP A 31 -18.64 4.85 -2.28
N VAL A 32 -17.46 5.25 -1.81
CA VAL A 32 -17.19 6.61 -1.35
C VAL A 32 -16.83 7.51 -2.53
N GLU A 33 -17.43 8.69 -2.63
CA GLU A 33 -16.99 9.74 -3.55
C GLU A 33 -16.44 10.92 -2.73
N LEU A 34 -15.22 11.37 -3.06
CA LEU A 34 -14.63 12.54 -2.43
C LEU A 34 -15.23 13.85 -2.96
N THR A 35 -15.33 14.86 -2.12
CA THR A 35 -15.69 16.23 -2.54
C THR A 35 -14.55 16.87 -3.33
N GLU A 36 -14.85 17.96 -4.06
CA GLU A 36 -13.83 18.69 -4.83
C GLU A 36 -12.73 19.28 -3.93
N GLU A 37 -13.08 19.76 -2.73
CA GLU A 37 -12.10 20.24 -1.74
C GLU A 37 -11.19 19.10 -1.27
N GLN A 38 -11.75 17.92 -0.98
CA GLN A 38 -10.99 16.74 -0.57
C GLN A 38 -10.07 16.23 -1.70
N LYS A 39 -10.56 16.19 -2.94
CA LYS A 39 -9.73 15.83 -4.10
C LYS A 39 -8.58 16.81 -4.29
N SER A 40 -8.83 18.10 -4.13
CA SER A 40 -7.76 19.12 -4.21
C SER A 40 -6.71 18.94 -3.12
N GLU A 41 -7.11 18.59 -1.89
CA GLU A 41 -6.20 18.29 -0.79
C GLU A 41 -5.36 17.03 -1.10
N MET A 42 -6.01 15.96 -1.56
CA MET A 42 -5.35 14.73 -1.97
C MET A 42 -4.37 14.95 -3.14
N ALA A 43 -4.76 15.71 -4.16
CA ALA A 43 -3.91 16.05 -5.30
C ALA A 43 -2.64 16.77 -4.86
N ALA A 44 -2.76 17.75 -3.95
CA ALA A 44 -1.61 18.49 -3.44
C ALA A 44 -0.63 17.57 -2.70
N MET A 45 -1.13 16.71 -1.81
CA MET A 45 -0.30 15.75 -1.07
C MET A 45 0.36 14.72 -1.98
N GLN A 46 -0.41 14.11 -2.90
CA GLN A 46 0.11 13.11 -3.83
C GLN A 46 1.17 13.69 -4.78
N LYS A 47 1.01 14.96 -5.16
CA LYS A 47 2.03 15.65 -5.97
C LYS A 47 3.33 15.88 -5.19
N GLU A 48 3.24 16.24 -3.91
CA GLU A 48 4.43 16.38 -3.06
C GLU A 48 5.16 15.03 -2.90
N VAL A 49 4.41 13.95 -2.70
CA VAL A 49 4.96 12.58 -2.64
C VAL A 49 5.66 12.22 -3.96
N LEU A 50 5.00 12.42 -5.10
CA LEU A 50 5.56 12.15 -6.42
C LEU A 50 6.88 12.91 -6.65
N GLU A 51 6.93 14.19 -6.28
CA GLU A 51 8.16 14.99 -6.41
C GLU A 51 9.29 14.43 -5.52
N LYS A 52 8.96 13.98 -4.30
CA LYS A 52 9.93 13.37 -3.39
C LYS A 52 10.41 12.00 -3.84
N GLU A 53 9.54 11.15 -4.37
CA GLU A 53 9.93 9.86 -4.92
C GLU A 53 10.87 10.05 -6.12
N LYS A 54 10.56 10.99 -7.02
CA LYS A 54 11.45 11.33 -8.14
C LYS A 54 12.83 11.80 -7.65
N GLU A 55 12.87 12.65 -6.62
CA GLU A 55 14.12 13.09 -5.99
C GLU A 55 14.93 11.90 -5.44
N ILE A 56 14.27 10.96 -4.76
CA ILE A 56 14.90 9.74 -4.24
C ILE A 56 15.47 8.88 -5.37
N ILE A 57 14.71 8.65 -6.44
CA ILE A 57 15.18 7.87 -7.59
C ILE A 57 16.38 8.54 -8.26
N GLN A 58 16.35 9.87 -8.42
CA GLN A 58 17.50 10.62 -8.93
C GLN A 58 18.73 10.46 -8.04
N LYS A 59 18.56 10.45 -6.70
CA LYS A 59 19.66 10.16 -5.77
C LYS A 59 20.20 8.75 -5.90
N TYR A 60 19.34 7.76 -6.13
CA TYR A 60 19.80 6.40 -6.43
C TYR A 60 20.59 6.30 -7.74
N VAL A 61 20.20 7.06 -8.76
CA VAL A 61 21.01 7.16 -10.00
C VAL A 61 22.35 7.85 -9.70
N GLU A 62 22.35 8.96 -8.95
CA GLU A 62 23.58 9.68 -8.56
C GLU A 62 24.55 8.79 -7.77
N TYR A 63 24.03 7.93 -6.88
CA TYR A 63 24.82 7.00 -6.07
C TYR A 63 25.18 5.71 -6.80
N GLY A 64 24.75 5.56 -8.05
CA GLY A 64 25.03 4.38 -8.88
C GLY A 64 24.27 3.12 -8.46
N VAL A 65 23.20 3.26 -7.67
CA VAL A 65 22.29 2.15 -7.32
C VAL A 65 21.44 1.77 -8.53
N PHE A 66 21.01 2.78 -9.31
CA PHE A 66 20.29 2.57 -10.57
C PHE A 66 21.09 3.13 -11.75
N SER A 67 20.94 2.50 -12.92
CA SER A 67 21.34 3.13 -14.18
C SER A 67 20.41 4.31 -14.48
N GLN A 68 20.88 5.25 -15.31
CA GLN A 68 20.06 6.37 -15.75
C GLN A 68 18.76 5.89 -16.42
N GLU A 69 18.85 4.90 -17.31
CA GLU A 69 17.71 4.31 -18.01
C GLU A 69 16.69 3.69 -17.04
N LYS A 70 17.15 2.92 -16.03
CA LYS A 70 16.24 2.34 -15.03
C LYS A 70 15.59 3.43 -14.18
N GLY A 71 16.34 4.47 -13.82
CA GLY A 71 15.79 5.63 -13.10
C GLY A 71 14.70 6.35 -13.88
N GLU A 72 14.92 6.61 -15.18
CA GLU A 72 13.92 7.22 -16.07
C GLU A 72 12.68 6.33 -16.24
N LYS A 73 12.86 5.00 -16.37
CA LYS A 73 11.74 4.05 -16.41
C LYS A 73 10.90 4.13 -15.14
N ILE A 74 11.53 4.09 -13.95
CA ILE A 74 10.82 4.17 -12.66
C ILE A 74 10.06 5.50 -12.55
N ILE A 75 10.70 6.63 -12.86
CA ILE A 75 10.04 7.95 -12.84
C ILE A 75 8.80 7.97 -13.75
N GLY A 76 8.90 7.38 -14.95
CA GLY A 76 7.76 7.25 -15.85
C GLY A 76 6.62 6.38 -15.30
N HIS A 77 6.93 5.36 -14.48
CA HIS A 77 5.90 4.58 -13.78
C HIS A 77 5.22 5.38 -12.67
N LEU A 78 5.99 6.17 -11.90
CA LEU A 78 5.43 7.05 -10.87
C LEU A 78 4.47 8.08 -11.48
N ASP A 79 4.83 8.66 -12.62
CA ASP A 79 3.94 9.59 -13.36
C ASP A 79 2.63 8.92 -13.78
N LYS A 80 2.71 7.73 -14.38
CA LYS A 80 1.51 6.96 -14.75
C LYS A 80 0.67 6.57 -13.54
N HIS A 81 1.29 6.29 -12.40
CA HIS A 81 0.56 5.98 -11.17
C HIS A 81 -0.23 7.20 -10.68
N TYR A 82 0.39 8.37 -10.66
CA TYR A 82 -0.29 9.61 -10.31
C TYR A 82 -1.47 9.92 -11.25
N GLU A 83 -1.29 9.75 -12.56
CA GLU A 83 -2.38 9.91 -13.54
C GLU A 83 -3.57 8.98 -13.23
N LYS A 84 -3.32 7.70 -12.90
CA LYS A 84 -4.38 6.76 -12.51
C LYS A 84 -5.09 7.18 -11.22
N LEU A 85 -4.37 7.75 -10.25
CA LEU A 85 -4.96 8.29 -9.02
C LEU A 85 -5.83 9.51 -9.32
N GLU A 86 -5.40 10.39 -10.22
CA GLU A 86 -6.21 11.53 -10.63
C GLU A 86 -7.51 11.09 -11.33
N GLU A 87 -7.40 10.14 -12.28
CA GLU A 87 -8.53 9.58 -13.02
C GLU A 87 -9.55 8.87 -12.11
N ASN A 88 -9.11 8.26 -11.01
CA ASN A 88 -9.98 7.54 -10.07
C ASN A 88 -10.50 8.44 -8.92
N GLY A 89 -10.18 9.74 -8.94
CA GLY A 89 -10.61 10.66 -7.90
C GLY A 89 -9.88 10.46 -6.57
N PHE A 90 -8.64 9.97 -6.61
CA PHE A 90 -7.78 9.67 -5.47
C PHE A 90 -8.29 8.55 -4.56
N ILE A 91 -8.99 7.56 -5.13
CA ILE A 91 -9.47 6.36 -4.44
C ILE A 91 -8.64 5.14 -4.90
N PRO A 92 -7.74 4.60 -4.06
CA PRO A 92 -6.88 3.48 -4.43
C PRO A 92 -7.67 2.21 -4.78
N LYS A 93 -7.21 1.45 -5.77
CA LYS A 93 -7.84 0.18 -6.19
C LYS A 93 -7.00 -1.03 -5.77
N TRP A 94 -6.91 -1.28 -4.46
CA TRP A 94 -6.04 -2.31 -3.87
C TRP A 94 -6.62 -3.74 -3.92
N ASP A 95 -7.87 -3.93 -4.35
CA ASP A 95 -8.58 -5.21 -4.21
C ASP A 95 -8.28 -6.27 -5.29
N LYS A 96 -7.30 -6.04 -6.16
CA LYS A 96 -6.91 -7.04 -7.17
C LYS A 96 -6.04 -8.12 -6.54
N LYS A 97 -6.67 -9.19 -6.05
CA LYS A 97 -5.97 -10.44 -5.73
C LYS A 97 -5.27 -10.96 -6.99
N HIS A 98 -3.95 -10.80 -7.05
CA HIS A 98 -3.12 -11.46 -8.05
C HIS A 98 -3.24 -12.98 -7.86
N LYS A 99 -3.98 -13.65 -8.74
CA LYS A 99 -3.92 -15.11 -8.82
C LYS A 99 -2.55 -15.47 -9.38
N ARG A 100 -1.63 -15.92 -8.53
CA ARG A 100 -0.39 -16.55 -8.97
C ARG A 100 -0.77 -17.81 -9.77
N SER A 101 -0.65 -17.71 -11.09
CA SER A 101 -0.73 -18.88 -11.96
C SER A 101 0.57 -19.66 -11.79
N HIS A 102 0.58 -20.66 -10.90
CA HIS A 102 1.62 -21.69 -10.92
C HIS A 102 1.45 -22.51 -12.19
N GLY A 103 2.15 -22.10 -13.25
CA GLY A 103 2.30 -22.90 -14.46
C GLY A 103 3.71 -23.41 -14.54
N ASP A 104 3.93 -24.68 -14.16
CA ASP A 104 5.08 -25.44 -14.61
C ASP A 104 5.15 -25.36 -16.14
N LYS A 105 6.15 -24.66 -16.68
CA LYS A 105 6.69 -24.90 -18.02
C LYS A 105 8.17 -24.55 -18.05
N ASP A 106 8.98 -25.59 -17.99
CA ASP A 106 10.32 -25.58 -18.57
C ASP A 106 10.17 -25.26 -20.07
N VAL A 107 10.42 -24.03 -20.48
CA VAL A 107 10.73 -23.67 -21.88
C VAL A 107 11.69 -22.49 -21.84
N ASP A 108 12.89 -22.71 -22.37
CA ASP A 108 13.86 -21.67 -22.71
C ASP A 108 13.21 -20.64 -23.65
N ASP A 109 13.08 -19.38 -23.23
CA ASP A 109 12.76 -18.28 -24.15
C ASP A 109 13.53 -17.01 -23.76
N GLU A 110 14.58 -16.77 -24.54
CA GLU A 110 15.30 -15.50 -24.60
C GLU A 110 14.35 -14.43 -25.15
N ASN A 111 13.67 -13.70 -24.26
CA ASN A 111 13.01 -12.38 -24.43
C ASN A 111 11.70 -12.25 -23.61
N ASP A 112 11.69 -12.72 -22.38
CA ASP A 112 10.84 -12.08 -21.38
C ASP A 112 11.53 -10.77 -20.99
N GLU A 113 11.30 -9.70 -21.77
CA GLU A 113 11.44 -8.34 -21.26
C GLU A 113 10.39 -8.18 -20.18
N GLU A 114 10.84 -8.57 -19.00
CA GLU A 114 10.11 -8.72 -17.75
C GLU A 114 9.07 -7.62 -17.60
N ASP A 115 7.82 -8.08 -17.53
CA ASP A 115 6.71 -7.41 -16.88
C ASP A 115 7.16 -7.11 -15.44
N ASP A 116 7.99 -6.08 -15.30
CA ASP A 116 8.45 -5.41 -14.10
C ASP A 116 7.21 -4.83 -13.41
N ASN A 117 6.33 -5.71 -12.92
CA ASN A 117 5.40 -5.42 -11.84
C ASN A 117 6.27 -5.15 -10.61
N MET A 118 6.86 -3.95 -10.57
CA MET A 118 7.28 -3.33 -9.33
C MET A 118 5.99 -3.15 -8.55
N ASP A 119 5.77 -4.05 -7.59
CA ASP A 119 4.57 -4.14 -6.76
C ASP A 119 4.02 -2.73 -6.48
N GLU A 120 2.79 -2.45 -6.91
CA GLU A 120 2.06 -1.19 -6.63
C GLU A 120 1.79 -1.01 -5.11
N ASN A 121 2.47 -1.78 -4.25
CA ASN A 121 2.36 -1.85 -2.79
C ASN A 121 3.65 -1.45 -2.06
N GLU A 122 4.69 -0.96 -2.75
CA GLU A 122 5.93 -0.53 -2.10
C GLU A 122 6.42 0.81 -2.63
N TYR A 123 5.70 1.88 -2.26
CA TYR A 123 6.24 3.17 -1.80
C TYR A 123 5.24 3.83 -0.84
#